data_AF-A0A350DJ01-F1
#
_entry.id   AF-A0A350DJ01-F1
#
_cell.length_a   1.000
_cell.length_b   1.000
_cell.length_c   1.000
_cell.angle_alpha   90.00
_cell.angle_beta   90.00
_cell.angle_gamma   90.00
#
_symmetry.space_group_name_H-M   'P 1'
#
loop_
_entity.id
_entity.type
_entity.pdbx_description
1 polymer ?
#
loop_
_entity_poly.entity_id
_entity_poly.type
_entity_poly.pdbx_seq_one_letter_code
_entity_poly.pdbx_strand_id
1 'polypeptide(L)' 'DTILIDIPNRSINVQLSDAELAKRREAMDAKGKDAWKPVEQRPRKVTPALKAYALLATSADKGAVRDLSKLD' A
#
# COMPACT_ATOMS: atom_id res chain seq x y z
N ASP A 1 -1.01 15.80 7.41
CA ASP A 1 -2.38 15.64 7.92
C ASP A 1 -2.35 15.06 9.32
N THR A 2 -3.35 15.41 10.13
CA THR A 2 -3.47 14.89 11.49
C THR A 2 -3.90 13.42 11.46
N ILE A 3 -3.16 12.56 12.18
CA ILE A 3 -3.52 11.16 12.37
C ILE A 3 -4.05 11.00 13.80
N LEU A 4 -5.31 10.60 13.93
CA LEU A 4 -5.93 10.24 15.20
C LEU A 4 -5.72 8.74 15.42
N ILE A 5 -5.02 8.39 16.50
CA ILE A 5 -4.86 7.01 16.97
C ILE A 5 -5.64 6.90 18.27
N ASP A 6 -6.71 6.12 18.26
CA ASP A 6 -7.56 5.88 19.42
C ASP A 6 -7.37 4.42 19.86
N ILE A 7 -6.56 4.23 20.92
CA ILE A 7 -6.24 2.91 21.45
C ILE A 7 -7.45 2.25 22.12
N PRO A 8 -8.23 2.94 22.98
CA PRO A 8 -9.44 2.37 23.56
C PRO A 8 -10.45 1.87 22.51
N ASN A 9 -10.68 2.64 21.45
CA ASN A 9 -11.62 2.27 20.38
C ASN A 9 -10.97 1.48 19.23
N ARG A 10 -9.67 1.19 19.32
CA ARG A 10 -8.89 0.44 18.31
C ARG A 10 -9.00 0.99 16.89
N SER A 11 -8.92 2.31 16.74
CA SER A 11 -9.04 2.96 15.44
C SER A 11 -7.81 3.81 15.10
N ILE A 12 -7.53 3.89 13.80
CA ILE A 12 -6.55 4.82 13.23
C ILE A 12 -7.23 5.56 12.08
N ASN A 13 -7.30 6.88 12.18
CA ASN A 13 -8.01 7.71 11.22
C ASN A 13 -7.15 8.91 10.80
N VAL A 14 -7.02 9.11 9.50
CA VAL A 14 -6.54 10.38 8.96
C VAL A 14 -7.69 11.38 9.03
N GLN A 15 -7.50 12.49 9.73
CA GLN A 15 -8.54 13.50 9.97
C GLN A 15 -8.75 14.36 8.71
N LEU A 16 -9.29 13.75 7.66
CA LEU A 16 -9.66 14.37 6.39
C LEU A 16 -11.09 13.99 6.04
N SER A 17 -11.77 14.84 5.26
CA SER A 17 -13.08 14.49 4.72
C SER A 17 -12.95 13.49 3.57
N ASP A 18 -14.00 12.71 3.34
CA ASP A 18 -14.05 11.76 2.22
C ASP A 18 -13.88 12.47 0.87
N ALA A 19 -14.41 13.68 0.72
CA ALA A 19 -14.25 14.49 -0.48
C ALA A 19 -12.77 14.84 -0.76
N GLU A 20 -12.00 15.19 0.28
CA GLU A 20 -10.57 15.47 0.12
C GLU A 20 -9.78 14.20 -0.21
N LEU A 21 -10.12 13.07 0.42
CA LEU A 21 -9.52 11.78 0.10
C LEU A 21 -9.81 11.34 -1.35
N ALA A 22 -11.05 11.52 -1.81
CA ALA A 22 -11.46 11.23 -3.19
C ALA A 22 -10.70 12.12 -4.19
N LYS A 23 -10.65 13.43 -3.93
CA LYS A 23 -9.90 14.39 -4.75
C LYS A 23 -8.41 14.03 -4.86
N ARG A 24 -7.78 13.62 -3.75
CA ARG A 24 -6.37 13.20 -3.76
C ARG A 24 -6.16 11.91 -4.55
N ARG A 25 -7.10 10.98 -4.48
CA ARG A 25 -7.08 9.75 -5.28
C ARG A 25 -7.19 10.08 -6.77
N GLU A 26 -8.17 10.89 -7.16
CA GLU A 26 -8.33 11.34 -8.56
C GLU A 26 -7.07 12.06 -9.08
N ALA A 27 -6.49 12.95 -8.29
CA ALA A 27 -5.25 13.65 -8.64
C ALA A 27 -4.05 12.70 -8.79
N MET A 28 -4.01 11.60 -8.03
CA MET A 28 -2.99 10.57 -8.17
C MET A 28 -3.24 9.69 -9.40
N ASP A 29 -4.47 9.27 -9.62
CA ASP A 29 -4.84 8.45 -10.79
C ASP A 29 -4.61 9.21 -12.10
N ALA A 30 -4.80 10.54 -12.11
CA ALA A 30 -4.50 11.42 -13.24
C ALA A 30 -3.01 11.43 -13.64
N LYS A 31 -2.08 11.00 -12.76
CA LYS A 31 -0.66 10.85 -13.11
C LYS A 31 -0.38 9.63 -13.98
N GLY A 32 -1.39 8.78 -14.25
CA GLY A 32 -1.31 7.68 -15.19
C GLY A 32 -0.19 6.69 -14.86
N LYS A 33 0.78 6.54 -15.77
CA LYS A 33 1.90 5.59 -15.60
C LYS A 33 2.79 5.91 -14.40
N ASP A 34 2.79 7.15 -13.93
CA ASP A 34 3.60 7.59 -12.79
C ASP A 34 2.79 7.61 -11.49
N ALA A 35 1.50 7.29 -11.55
CA ALA A 35 0.65 7.14 -10.38
C ALA A 35 1.15 5.99 -9.47
N TRP A 36 0.99 6.18 -8.16
CA TRP A 36 1.27 5.17 -7.12
C TRP A 36 2.68 4.57 -7.14
N LYS A 37 3.65 5.28 -7.74
CA LYS A 37 5.07 4.92 -7.73
C LYS A 37 5.85 5.79 -6.75
N PRO A 38 6.96 5.28 -6.20
CA PRO A 38 7.88 6.12 -5.43
C PRO A 38 8.34 7.32 -6.26
N VAL A 39 8.18 8.52 -5.72
CA VAL A 39 8.61 9.77 -6.38
C VAL A 39 10.14 9.88 -6.40
N GLU A 40 10.79 9.42 -5.33
CA GLU A 40 12.25 9.42 -5.19
C GLU A 40 12.85 8.06 -5.54
N GLN A 41 14.10 8.06 -6.01
CA GLN A 41 14.85 6.84 -6.22
C GLN A 41 15.08 6.12 -4.88
N ARG A 42 14.67 4.86 -4.80
CA ARG A 42 14.86 4.01 -3.61
C ARG A 42 15.78 2.84 -3.98
N PRO A 43 17.11 3.01 -3.96
CA PRO A 43 18.04 1.94 -4.31
C PRO A 43 17.91 0.80 -3.29
N ARG A 44 17.35 -0.33 -3.74
CA ARG A 44 17.20 -1.55 -2.95
C ARG A 44 17.72 -2.74 -3.76
N LYS A 45 18.44 -3.64 -3.11
CA LYS A 45 18.86 -4.90 -3.73
C LYS A 45 17.68 -5.87 -3.74
N VAL A 46 16.97 -5.94 -4.86
CA VAL A 46 15.83 -6.86 -5.03
C VAL A 46 16.32 -8.14 -5.70
N THR A 47 16.60 -9.17 -4.89
CA THR A 47 17.03 -10.49 -5.37
C THR A 47 15.88 -11.24 -6.04
N PRO A 48 16.16 -12.28 -6.86
CA PRO A 48 15.11 -13.15 -7.42
C PRO A 48 14.18 -13.74 -6.34
N ALA A 49 14.73 -14.15 -5.20
CA ALA A 49 13.96 -14.66 -4.07
C ALA A 49 12.98 -13.61 -3.51
N LEU A 50 13.39 -12.34 -3.41
CA LEU A 50 12.51 -11.25 -2.98
C LEU A 50 11.40 -10.94 -3.99
N LYS A 51 11.68 -11.08 -5.29
CA LYS A 51 10.65 -10.95 -6.34
C LYS A 51 9.61 -12.06 -6.22
N ALA A 52 10.05 -13.30 -6.07
CA ALA A 52 9.16 -14.45 -5.88
C ALA A 52 8.33 -14.30 -4.60
N TYR A 53 8.94 -13.88 -3.49
CA TYR A 53 8.21 -13.62 -2.26
C TYR A 53 7.13 -12.55 -2.43
N ALA A 54 7.45 -11.42 -3.06
CA ALA A 54 6.49 -10.33 -3.27
C ALA A 54 5.31 -10.72 -4.16
N LEU A 55 5.49 -11.65 -5.11
CA LEU A 55 4.42 -12.17 -5.93
C LEU A 55 3.44 -13.04 -5.12
N LEU A 56 3.98 -13.90 -4.26
CA LEU A 56 3.22 -14.94 -3.55
C LEU A 56 2.66 -14.48 -2.21
N ALA A 57 3.29 -13.50 -1.54
CA ALA A 57 2.88 -13.07 -0.21
C ALA A 57 1.45 -12.49 -0.24
N THR A 58 0.62 -12.97 0.67
CA THR A 58 -0.72 -12.42 0.94
C THR A 58 -0.63 -11.22 1.89
N SER A 59 -1.75 -10.53 2.07
CA SER A 59 -1.83 -9.39 2.98
C SER A 59 -1.50 -9.80 4.43
N ALA A 60 -0.93 -8.86 5.19
CA ALA A 60 -0.46 -9.11 6.55
C ALA A 60 -1.61 -9.40 7.54
N ASP A 61 -2.82 -8.88 7.27
CA ASP A 61 -4.05 -9.23 7.99
C ASP A 61 -4.40 -10.73 7.87
N LYS A 62 -3.96 -11.38 6.78
CA LYS A 62 -4.09 -12.82 6.53
C LYS A 62 -2.85 -13.63 6.96
N GLY A 63 -1.91 -13.00 7.66
CA GLY A 63 -0.69 -13.65 8.17
C GLY A 63 0.48 -13.71 7.18
N ALA A 64 0.42 -12.99 6.05
CA ALA A 64 1.51 -12.92 5.05
C ALA A 64 1.98 -14.29 4.52
N VAL A 65 1.07 -15.27 4.48
CA VAL A 65 1.32 -16.60 3.92
C VAL A 65 1.53 -16.53 2.40
N ARG A 66 2.19 -17.53 1.83
CA ARG A 66 2.42 -17.63 0.39
C ARG A 66 1.24 -18.32 -0.28
N ASP A 67 0.62 -17.62 -1.22
CA ASP A 67 -0.46 -18.14 -2.05
C ASP A 67 0.13 -18.83 -3.30
N LEU A 68 0.11 -20.17 -3.30
CA LEU A 68 0.67 -20.98 -4.37
C LEU A 68 -0.19 -20.98 -5.63
N SER A 69 -1.47 -20.63 -5.54
CA SER A 69 -2.37 -20.58 -6.71
C SER A 69 -1.94 -19.53 -7.74
N LYS A 70 -1.06 -18.60 -7.37
CA LYS A 70 -0.46 -17.61 -8.28
C LYS A 70 0.63 -18.16 -9.19
N LEU A 71 0.99 -19.43 -9.04
CA LEU A 71 1.96 -20.12 -9.87
C LEU A 71 1.31 -21.02 -10.94
N ASP A 72 0.00 -21.26 -10.82
CA ASP A 72 -0.83 -21.97 -11.79
C ASP A 72 -1.31 -21.01 -12.90
#